data_AF-A0A921MF73-F1
#
_entry.id   AF-A0A921MF73-F1
#
_cell.length_a   1.000
_cell.length_b   1.000
_cell.length_c   1.000
_cell.angle_alpha   90.00
_cell.angle_beta   90.00
_cell.angle_gamma   90.00
#
_symmetry.space_group_name_H-M   'P 1'
#
loop_
_entity.id
_entity.type
_entity.pdbx_description
1 polymer ?
#
loop_
_entity_poly.entity_id
_entity_poly.type
_entity_poly.pdbx_seq_one_letter_code
_entity_poly.pdbx_strand_id
1 'polypeptide(L)'
;MATVQTVTGPIDSADLGRTLAHEHVFVLGEEHRLNYQDWDEEAMVEKAVADLTELASLGIDSIMDPTVLGLGRYIPRIQRIAERVDLNIIAATGLYTYNEIPFQFHYTGPGLLFDQPEPLTEMFVKDLTKGIADTGVRAAFLKCAIEEQGLTPGVERVMRAVGQAHVRTGAPITVHTNPHTRSG
;
A
#
# COMPACT_ATOMS: atom_id res chain seq x y z
N MET A 1 13.94 -1.99 -20.92
CA MET A 1 12.90 -2.62 -20.09
C MET A 1 12.59 -1.69 -18.93
N ALA A 2 11.45 -1.85 -18.24
CA ALA A 2 11.05 -0.93 -17.18
C ALA A 2 11.60 -1.38 -15.83
N THR A 3 11.96 -0.44 -14.96
CA THR A 3 12.41 -0.76 -13.60
C THR A 3 11.22 -0.83 -12.65
N VAL A 4 11.14 -1.88 -11.83
CA VAL A 4 10.11 -2.04 -10.78
C VAL A 4 10.76 -1.82 -9.42
N GLN A 5 10.13 -1.03 -8.55
CA GLN A 5 10.59 -0.85 -7.17
C GLN A 5 10.08 -2.02 -6.31
N THR A 6 10.98 -2.69 -5.59
CA THR A 6 10.64 -3.68 -4.56
C THR A 6 11.13 -3.20 -3.20
N VAL A 7 10.73 -3.90 -2.14
CA VAL A 7 11.16 -3.62 -0.76
C VAL A 7 12.68 -3.77 -0.58
N THR A 8 13.33 -4.68 -1.31
CA THR A 8 14.79 -4.94 -1.26
C THR A 8 15.58 -4.19 -2.34
N GLY A 9 14.90 -3.40 -3.17
CA GLY A 9 15.54 -2.56 -4.19
C GLY A 9 14.89 -2.67 -5.58
N PRO A 10 15.37 -1.89 -6.56
CA PRO A 10 14.85 -1.94 -7.92
C PRO A 10 15.25 -3.25 -8.63
N ILE A 11 14.32 -3.83 -9.38
CA ILE A 11 14.54 -4.97 -10.30
C ILE A 11 14.14 -4.61 -11.73
N ASP A 12 14.56 -5.40 -12.72
CA ASP A 12 13.99 -5.28 -14.07
C ASP A 12 12.58 -5.89 -14.09
N SER A 13 11.67 -5.29 -14.83
CA SER A 13 10.36 -5.87 -15.14
C SER A 13 10.41 -7.31 -15.68
N ALA A 14 11.49 -7.72 -16.35
CA ALA A 14 11.68 -9.09 -16.79
C ALA A 14 11.93 -10.08 -15.63
N ASP A 15 12.36 -9.59 -14.47
CA ASP A 15 12.68 -10.38 -13.27
C ASP A 15 11.48 -10.53 -12.33
N LEU A 16 10.30 -9.99 -12.69
CA LEU A 16 9.06 -10.15 -11.92
C LEU A 16 8.60 -11.62 -11.83
N GLY A 17 8.91 -12.43 -12.84
CA GLY A 17 8.53 -13.85 -12.88
C GLY A 17 7.03 -14.08 -12.69
N ARG A 18 6.67 -15.19 -12.03
CA ARG A 18 5.29 -15.49 -11.63
C ARG A 18 4.89 -14.59 -10.47
N THR A 19 4.01 -13.63 -10.76
CA THR A 19 3.58 -12.60 -9.80
C THR A 19 2.14 -12.81 -9.34
N LEU A 20 1.92 -12.80 -8.02
CA LEU A 20 0.58 -12.63 -7.45
C LEU A 20 0.29 -11.13 -7.27
N ALA A 21 -0.70 -10.62 -8.00
CA ALA A 21 -0.92 -9.19 -8.17
C ALA A 21 -1.68 -8.49 -7.02
N HIS A 22 -2.17 -9.25 -6.03
CA HIS A 22 -2.84 -8.69 -4.85
C HIS A 22 -2.75 -9.69 -3.70
N GLU A 23 -1.78 -9.49 -2.81
CA GLU A 23 -1.61 -10.26 -1.57
C GLU A 23 -1.42 -9.31 -0.39
N HIS A 24 -1.54 -9.77 0.85
CA HIS A 24 -1.22 -8.95 2.02
C HIS A 24 -0.29 -9.73 2.94
N VAL A 25 0.83 -9.14 3.37
CA VAL A 25 1.66 -9.76 4.42
C VAL A 25 0.98 -9.58 5.78
N PHE A 26 0.48 -8.38 6.07
CA PHE A 26 -0.33 -8.10 7.27
C PHE A 26 -1.42 -7.07 6.97
N VAL A 27 -2.58 -7.24 7.60
CA VAL A 27 -3.65 -6.22 7.63
C VAL A 27 -4.00 -5.94 9.08
N LEU A 28 -3.73 -4.72 9.53
CA LEU A 28 -3.81 -4.35 10.95
C LEU A 28 -4.43 -2.97 11.12
N GLY A 29 -5.18 -2.78 12.21
CA GLY A 29 -5.49 -1.44 12.71
C GLY A 29 -4.39 -1.04 13.70
N GLU A 30 -3.50 -0.11 13.34
CA GLU A 30 -2.28 0.14 14.13
C GLU A 30 -2.57 0.61 15.56
N GLU A 31 -3.51 1.53 15.74
CA GLU A 31 -3.95 1.95 17.08
C GLU A 31 -4.57 0.79 17.86
N HIS A 32 -5.37 -0.06 17.21
CA HIS A 32 -5.98 -1.23 17.84
C HIS A 32 -4.93 -2.27 18.24
N ARG A 33 -3.95 -2.53 17.37
CA ARG A 33 -2.84 -3.46 17.60
C ARG A 33 -2.01 -3.06 18.81
N LEU A 34 -1.69 -1.76 18.93
CA LEU A 34 -0.85 -1.26 20.02
C LEU A 34 -1.55 -1.26 21.39
N ASN A 35 -2.88 -1.16 21.42
CA ASN A 35 -3.63 -0.96 22.66
C ASN A 35 -4.45 -2.17 23.12
N TYR A 36 -4.86 -3.06 22.21
CA TYR A 36 -5.89 -4.06 22.50
C TYR A 36 -5.61 -5.46 21.97
N GLN A 37 -4.54 -5.67 21.21
CA GLN A 37 -4.16 -7.01 20.76
C GLN A 37 -2.89 -7.47 21.45
N ASP A 38 -2.90 -8.74 21.86
CA ASP A 38 -1.69 -9.46 22.22
C ASP A 38 -0.90 -9.77 20.94
N TRP A 39 -0.21 -8.74 20.43
CA TRP A 39 0.62 -8.82 19.24
C TRP A 39 2.07 -9.14 19.61
N ASP A 40 2.52 -10.34 19.23
CA ASP A 40 3.93 -10.72 19.29
C ASP A 40 4.58 -10.44 17.92
N GLU A 41 5.36 -9.36 17.84
CA GLU A 41 6.01 -8.91 16.60
C GLU A 41 6.98 -9.96 16.05
N GLU A 42 7.75 -10.63 16.90
CA GLU A 42 8.76 -11.59 16.44
C GLU A 42 8.08 -12.87 15.95
N ALA A 43 7.10 -13.39 16.69
CA ALA A 43 6.37 -14.57 16.26
C ALA A 43 5.63 -14.35 14.93
N MET A 44 5.08 -13.15 14.71
CA MET A 44 4.38 -12.81 13.47
C MET A 44 5.34 -12.63 12.28
N VAL A 45 6.52 -12.04 12.51
CA VAL A 45 7.58 -11.97 11.51
C VAL A 45 8.08 -13.36 11.13
N GLU A 46 8.36 -14.24 12.11
CA GLU A 46 8.78 -15.62 11.83
C GLU A 46 7.73 -16.39 11.03
N LYS A 47 6.45 -16.23 11.38
CA LYS A 47 5.35 -16.84 10.63
C LYS A 47 5.32 -16.36 9.18
N ALA A 48 5.38 -15.04 8.96
CA ALA A 48 5.36 -14.48 7.61
C ALA A 48 6.56 -14.93 6.76
N VAL A 49 7.74 -15.04 7.36
CA VAL A 49 8.93 -15.59 6.68
C VAL A 49 8.70 -17.05 6.28
N ALA A 50 8.13 -17.88 7.16
CA ALA A 50 7.82 -19.27 6.84
C ALA A 50 6.80 -19.40 5.69
N ASP A 51 5.68 -18.67 5.78
CA ASP A 51 4.62 -18.70 4.75
C ASP A 51 5.14 -18.22 3.39
N LEU A 52 5.92 -17.13 3.35
CA LEU A 52 6.46 -16.58 2.10
C LEU A 52 7.61 -17.41 1.53
N THR A 53 8.38 -18.10 2.37
CA THR A 53 9.38 -19.08 1.92
C THR A 53 8.70 -20.28 1.27
N GLU A 54 7.61 -20.78 1.85
CA GLU A 54 6.81 -21.83 1.23
C GLU A 54 6.24 -21.35 -0.12
N LEU A 55 5.70 -20.14 -0.17
CA LEU A 55 5.18 -19.54 -1.40
C LEU A 55 6.25 -19.47 -2.51
N ALA A 56 7.46 -19.02 -2.18
CA ALA A 56 8.59 -19.01 -3.11
C ALA A 56 8.94 -20.42 -3.60
N SER A 57 8.91 -21.42 -2.71
CA SER A 57 9.18 -22.82 -3.06
C SER A 57 8.17 -23.43 -4.05
N LEU A 58 6.95 -22.87 -4.12
CA LEU A 58 5.93 -23.23 -5.11
C LEU A 58 6.15 -22.57 -6.48
N GLY A 59 7.25 -21.82 -6.63
CA GLY A 59 7.65 -21.14 -7.85
C GLY A 59 6.94 -19.81 -8.09
N ILE A 60 6.51 -19.12 -7.03
CA ILE A 60 6.08 -17.72 -7.11
C ILE A 60 7.30 -16.85 -6.87
N ASP A 61 7.53 -15.89 -7.76
CA ASP A 61 8.73 -15.05 -7.74
C ASP A 61 8.45 -13.67 -7.12
N SER A 62 7.20 -13.20 -7.20
CA SER A 62 6.81 -11.86 -6.72
C SER A 62 5.41 -11.81 -6.13
N ILE A 63 5.21 -10.92 -5.16
CA ILE A 63 3.90 -10.51 -4.67
C ILE A 63 3.77 -8.98 -4.72
N MET A 64 2.56 -8.51 -5.02
CA MET A 64 2.17 -7.11 -4.87
C MET A 64 1.36 -6.95 -3.59
N ASP A 65 1.87 -6.14 -2.66
CA ASP A 65 1.22 -5.86 -1.37
C ASP A 65 0.51 -4.49 -1.40
N PRO A 66 -0.84 -4.45 -1.56
CA PRO A 66 -1.62 -3.22 -1.56
C PRO A 66 -1.98 -2.76 -0.15
N THR A 67 -1.28 -3.19 0.89
CA THR A 67 -1.43 -2.65 2.25
C THR A 67 -0.96 -1.19 2.26
N VAL A 68 -1.89 -0.28 2.50
CA VAL A 68 -1.66 1.17 2.50
C VAL A 68 -2.18 1.82 3.80
N LEU A 69 -2.21 3.15 3.87
CA LEU A 69 -2.83 3.84 5.00
C LEU A 69 -4.29 3.38 5.17
N GLY A 70 -4.68 3.03 6.38
CA GLY A 70 -5.98 2.40 6.69
C GLY A 70 -5.93 0.87 6.83
N LEU A 71 -4.87 0.21 6.34
CA LEU A 71 -4.67 -1.25 6.45
C LEU A 71 -3.46 -1.64 7.32
N GLY A 72 -2.83 -0.68 7.99
CA GLY A 72 -1.71 -0.95 8.91
C GLY A 72 -0.34 -1.10 8.23
N ARG A 73 -0.13 -0.46 7.07
CA ARG A 73 1.16 -0.47 6.36
C ARG A 73 2.30 0.00 7.28
N TYR A 74 3.29 -0.86 7.50
CA TYR A 74 4.51 -0.54 8.23
C TYR A 74 5.74 -1.19 7.56
N ILE A 75 6.46 -0.40 6.75
CA ILE A 75 7.54 -0.90 5.87
C ILE A 75 8.75 -1.49 6.60
N PRO A 76 9.20 -0.99 7.77
CA PRO A 76 10.32 -1.61 8.48
C PRO A 76 10.10 -3.11 8.79
N ARG A 77 8.86 -3.51 9.12
CA ARG A 77 8.50 -4.92 9.29
C ARG A 77 8.63 -5.71 8.00
N ILE A 78 8.17 -5.13 6.89
CA ILE A 78 8.23 -5.78 5.58
C ILE A 78 9.68 -5.92 5.09
N GLN A 79 10.57 -4.94 5.36
CA GLN A 79 12.00 -5.06 5.07
C GLN A 79 12.64 -6.25 5.79
N ARG A 80 12.40 -6.39 7.10
CA ARG A 80 12.89 -7.52 7.90
C ARG A 80 12.49 -8.88 7.33
N ILE A 81 11.30 -8.97 6.73
CA ILE A 81 10.78 -10.20 6.12
C ILE A 81 11.40 -10.40 4.72
N ALA A 82 11.39 -9.36 3.90
CA ALA A 82 11.90 -9.40 2.52
C ALA A 82 13.39 -9.77 2.45
N GLU A 83 14.19 -9.39 3.45
CA GLU A 83 15.60 -9.77 3.57
C GLU A 83 15.82 -11.27 3.85
N ARG A 84 14.77 -12.01 4.20
CA ARG A 84 14.85 -13.41 4.67
C ARG A 84 14.17 -14.41 3.74
N VAL A 85 13.58 -13.95 2.64
CA VAL A 85 12.85 -14.78 1.68
C VAL A 85 13.33 -14.51 0.26
N ASP A 86 13.35 -15.55 -0.58
CA ASP A 86 13.67 -15.43 -2.00
C ASP A 86 12.39 -15.09 -2.80
N LEU A 87 11.81 -13.93 -2.48
CA LEU A 87 10.54 -13.46 -3.05
C LEU A 87 10.56 -11.93 -3.16
N ASN A 88 10.25 -11.40 -4.33
CA ASN A 88 10.11 -9.96 -4.50
C ASN A 88 8.81 -9.47 -3.86
N ILE A 89 8.90 -8.49 -2.94
CA ILE A 89 7.73 -7.84 -2.35
C ILE A 89 7.63 -6.43 -2.93
N ILE A 90 6.51 -6.14 -3.60
CA ILE A 90 6.26 -4.85 -4.25
C ILE A 90 5.27 -4.07 -3.38
N ALA A 91 5.70 -2.93 -2.82
CA ALA A 91 4.90 -2.15 -1.90
C ALA A 91 4.02 -1.10 -2.60
N ALA A 92 2.84 -0.85 -2.06
CA ALA A 92 1.93 0.21 -2.50
C ALA A 92 2.03 1.49 -1.66
N THR A 93 1.49 2.58 -2.23
CA THR A 93 1.03 3.76 -1.49
C THR A 93 -0.42 4.08 -1.84
N GLY A 94 -1.09 4.88 -1.02
CA GLY A 94 -2.50 5.18 -1.17
C GLY A 94 -3.24 5.23 0.16
N LEU A 95 -4.56 5.18 0.10
CA LEU A 95 -5.43 5.21 1.26
C LEU A 95 -6.62 4.28 1.04
N TYR A 96 -6.92 3.46 2.05
CA TYR A 96 -8.04 2.55 2.07
C TYR A 96 -9.12 3.09 3.02
N THR A 97 -10.28 3.44 2.48
CA THR A 97 -11.48 3.77 3.24
C THR A 97 -12.70 3.39 2.42
N TYR A 98 -13.78 2.99 3.09
CA TYR A 98 -15.09 2.78 2.47
C TYR A 98 -16.00 4.01 2.59
N ASN A 99 -15.60 5.01 3.36
CA ASN A 99 -16.45 6.17 3.60
C ASN A 99 -15.60 7.42 3.84
N GLU A 100 -15.26 7.71 5.10
CA GLU A 100 -14.59 8.95 5.49
C GLU A 100 -13.06 8.83 5.44
N ILE A 101 -12.39 9.97 5.26
CA ILE A 101 -10.94 10.06 5.40
C ILE A 101 -10.51 10.06 6.88
N PRO A 102 -9.29 9.62 7.19
CA PRO A 102 -8.72 9.76 8.53
C PRO A 102 -8.79 11.21 9.03
N PHE A 103 -9.05 11.37 10.33
CA PHE A 103 -9.31 12.67 10.96
C PHE A 103 -8.22 13.72 10.71
N GLN A 104 -6.96 13.28 10.54
CA GLN A 104 -5.80 14.13 10.24
C GLN A 104 -5.97 14.95 8.94
N PHE A 105 -6.84 14.52 8.03
CA PHE A 105 -7.09 15.19 6.75
C PHE A 105 -8.41 15.98 6.72
N HIS A 106 -9.20 15.94 7.79
CA HIS A 106 -10.57 16.49 7.81
C HIS A 106 -10.58 18.02 7.56
N TYR A 107 -9.62 18.74 8.13
CA TYR A 107 -9.56 20.20 8.07
C TYR A 107 -8.50 20.73 7.11
N THR A 108 -7.86 19.85 6.36
CA THR A 108 -6.55 20.13 5.76
C THR A 108 -6.56 19.76 4.29
N GLY A 109 -6.36 20.73 3.40
CA GLY A 109 -6.44 20.54 1.95
C GLY A 109 -7.01 21.78 1.24
N PRO A 110 -7.18 21.73 -0.09
CA PRO A 110 -7.53 22.91 -0.87
C PRO A 110 -8.93 23.41 -0.50
N GLY A 111 -9.03 24.65 -0.05
CA GLY A 111 -10.29 25.28 0.36
C GLY A 111 -10.86 24.81 1.70
N LEU A 112 -10.09 24.09 2.51
CA LEU A 112 -10.45 23.72 3.88
C LEU A 112 -9.91 24.72 4.91
N LEU A 113 -10.17 24.49 6.21
CA LEU A 113 -9.75 25.37 7.30
C LEU A 113 -8.23 25.66 7.26
N PHE A 114 -7.43 24.64 6.97
CA PHE A 114 -6.01 24.76 6.67
C PHE A 114 -5.81 24.60 5.16
N ASP A 115 -5.93 25.72 4.45
CA ASP A 115 -5.84 25.78 3.00
C ASP A 115 -4.41 25.55 2.52
N GLN A 116 -4.20 24.41 1.87
CA GLN A 116 -2.92 24.01 1.31
C GLN A 116 -3.11 22.98 0.18
N PRO A 117 -2.07 22.66 -0.62
CA PRO A 117 -2.15 21.60 -1.62
C PRO A 117 -2.65 20.28 -1.02
N GLU A 118 -3.33 19.46 -1.83
CA GLU A 118 -3.91 18.20 -1.37
C GLU A 118 -2.86 17.29 -0.72
N PRO A 119 -2.89 17.12 0.62
CA PRO A 119 -1.85 16.39 1.34
C PRO A 119 -1.73 14.93 0.91
N LEU A 120 -2.85 14.28 0.56
CA LEU A 120 -2.83 12.88 0.13
C LEU A 120 -2.00 12.69 -1.15
N THR A 121 -2.18 13.58 -2.14
CA THR A 121 -1.42 13.53 -3.40
C THR A 121 0.07 13.69 -3.14
N GLU A 122 0.47 14.67 -2.32
CA GLU A 122 1.89 14.90 -2.03
C GLU A 122 2.52 13.73 -1.27
N MET A 123 1.78 13.11 -0.33
CA MET A 123 2.24 11.91 0.37
C MET A 123 2.48 10.75 -0.59
N PHE A 124 1.53 10.46 -1.49
CA PHE A 124 1.66 9.35 -2.43
C PHE A 124 2.80 9.59 -3.43
N VAL A 125 2.94 10.81 -3.96
CA VAL A 125 4.04 11.15 -4.87
C VAL A 125 5.39 11.06 -4.16
N LYS A 126 5.48 11.46 -2.89
CA LYS A 126 6.71 11.28 -2.10
C LYS A 126 7.06 9.80 -1.93
N ASP A 127 6.10 8.97 -1.55
CA ASP A 127 6.30 7.52 -1.40
C ASP A 127 6.79 6.86 -2.70
N LEU A 128 6.27 7.29 -3.86
CA LEU A 128 6.64 6.76 -5.18
C LEU A 128 8.01 7.27 -5.67
N THR A 129 8.38 8.52 -5.35
CA THR A 129 9.55 9.17 -5.98
C THR A 129 10.76 9.29 -5.07
N LYS A 130 10.55 9.36 -3.75
CA LYS A 130 11.59 9.59 -2.73
C LYS A 130 11.71 8.45 -1.73
N GLY A 131 10.58 7.84 -1.36
CA GLY A 131 10.53 6.71 -0.43
C GLY A 131 9.49 6.91 0.67
N ILE A 132 9.08 5.79 1.27
CA ILE A 132 8.11 5.71 2.35
C ILE A 132 8.83 5.98 3.67
N ALA A 133 8.41 7.02 4.38
CA ALA A 133 9.05 7.49 5.61
C ALA A 133 10.58 7.70 5.41
N ASP A 134 11.41 7.10 6.26
CA ASP A 134 12.88 7.11 6.25
C ASP A 134 13.49 5.76 5.82
N THR A 135 12.67 4.85 5.27
CA THR A 135 13.07 3.46 4.98
C THR A 135 13.91 3.29 3.71
N GLY A 136 13.96 4.31 2.84
CA GLY A 136 14.55 4.22 1.51
C GLY A 136 13.74 3.40 0.49
N VAL A 137 12.72 2.67 0.93
CA VAL A 137 11.83 1.88 0.05
C VAL A 137 10.86 2.79 -0.67
N ARG A 138 10.75 2.66 -1.98
CA ARG A 138 9.75 3.35 -2.79
C ARG A 138 8.56 2.44 -3.06
N ALA A 139 7.35 3.01 -2.97
CA ALA A 139 6.18 2.33 -3.50
C ALA A 139 6.30 2.20 -5.03
N ALA A 140 5.69 1.15 -5.59
CA ALA A 140 5.66 0.94 -7.04
C ALA A 140 4.29 1.21 -7.65
N PHE A 141 3.22 1.16 -6.86
CA PHE A 141 1.85 1.31 -7.35
C PHE A 141 0.94 1.97 -6.32
N LEU A 142 -0.22 2.41 -6.80
CA LEU A 142 -1.22 3.13 -6.03
C LEU A 142 -2.40 2.22 -5.65
N LYS A 143 -2.96 2.40 -4.46
CA LYS A 143 -4.16 1.69 -4.00
C LYS A 143 -5.23 2.65 -3.47
N CYS A 144 -6.46 2.43 -3.88
CA CYS A 144 -7.66 3.01 -3.26
C CYS A 144 -8.79 1.96 -3.20
N ALA A 145 -9.93 2.34 -2.63
CA ALA A 145 -11.10 1.50 -2.48
C ALA A 145 -12.39 2.25 -2.81
N ILE A 146 -13.35 1.54 -3.40
CA ILE A 146 -14.75 1.95 -3.54
C ILE A 146 -15.65 0.75 -3.25
N GLU A 147 -16.45 0.85 -2.20
CA GLU A 147 -17.25 -0.26 -1.67
C GLU A 147 -18.75 0.02 -1.87
N GLU A 148 -19.66 -0.68 -1.19
CA GLU A 148 -21.11 -0.58 -1.32
C GLU A 148 -21.63 0.86 -1.18
N GLN A 149 -20.97 1.69 -0.36
CA GLN A 149 -21.36 3.09 -0.15
C GLN A 149 -21.09 3.99 -1.37
N GLY A 150 -20.31 3.51 -2.35
CA GLY A 150 -19.97 4.24 -3.56
C GLY A 150 -19.02 5.42 -3.33
N LEU A 151 -19.12 6.45 -4.18
CA LEU A 151 -18.32 7.67 -4.12
C LEU A 151 -18.83 8.63 -3.04
N THR A 152 -18.64 8.26 -1.77
CA THR A 152 -18.80 9.22 -0.67
C THR A 152 -17.76 10.35 -0.81
N PRO A 153 -17.95 11.52 -0.18
CA PRO A 153 -17.00 12.63 -0.30
C PRO A 153 -15.56 12.24 0.07
N GLY A 154 -15.39 11.40 1.10
CA GLY A 154 -14.07 10.90 1.51
C GLY A 154 -13.46 9.95 0.48
N VAL A 155 -14.23 8.99 -0.03
CA VAL A 155 -13.79 8.06 -1.08
C VAL A 155 -13.41 8.82 -2.36
N GLU A 156 -14.26 9.75 -2.81
CA GLU A 156 -14.00 10.56 -4.00
C GLU A 156 -12.71 11.35 -3.86
N ARG A 157 -12.49 11.99 -2.70
CA ARG A 157 -11.25 12.74 -2.43
C ARG A 157 -10.01 11.85 -2.55
N VAL A 158 -10.06 10.64 -1.98
CA VAL A 158 -8.96 9.66 -2.07
C VAL A 158 -8.71 9.23 -3.51
N MET A 159 -9.77 8.89 -4.26
CA MET A 159 -9.63 8.45 -5.65
C MET A 159 -9.08 9.57 -6.55
N ARG A 160 -9.47 10.83 -6.32
CA ARG A 160 -8.90 11.99 -7.02
C ARG A 160 -7.42 12.17 -6.68
N ALA A 161 -7.03 12.04 -5.41
CA ALA A 161 -5.62 12.12 -5.01
C ALA A 161 -4.77 11.00 -5.64
N VAL A 162 -5.28 9.77 -5.69
CA VAL A 162 -4.63 8.65 -6.38
C VAL A 162 -4.51 8.92 -7.88
N GLY A 163 -5.57 9.40 -8.54
CA GLY A 163 -5.53 9.76 -9.96
C GLY A 163 -4.50 10.85 -10.27
N GLN A 164 -4.40 11.88 -9.43
CA GLN A 164 -3.39 12.94 -9.58
C GLN A 164 -1.97 12.42 -9.34
N ALA A 165 -1.76 11.54 -8.36
CA ALA A 165 -0.48 10.90 -8.13
C ALA A 165 -0.06 10.03 -9.34
N HIS A 166 -0.99 9.29 -9.94
CA HIS A 166 -0.75 8.55 -11.18
C HIS A 166 -0.32 9.48 -12.32
N VAL A 167 -1.06 10.56 -12.59
CA VAL A 167 -0.72 11.51 -13.65
C VAL A 167 0.69 12.10 -13.46
N ARG A 168 1.10 12.36 -12.22
CA ARG A 168 2.43 12.93 -11.90
C ARG A 168 3.59 11.94 -12.00
N THR A 169 3.34 10.65 -11.85
CA THR A 169 4.41 9.64 -11.64
C THR A 169 4.40 8.50 -12.65
N GLY A 170 3.28 8.28 -13.33
CA GLY A 170 3.03 7.12 -14.18
C GLY A 170 2.78 5.80 -13.42
N ALA A 171 2.77 5.81 -12.08
CA ALA A 171 2.60 4.59 -11.29
C ALA A 171 1.21 3.94 -11.52
N PRO A 172 1.13 2.63 -11.73
CA PRO A 172 -0.15 1.95 -11.96
C PRO A 172 -1.07 2.04 -10.73
N ILE A 173 -2.38 1.91 -10.96
CA ILE A 173 -3.41 1.98 -9.91
C ILE A 173 -4.10 0.62 -9.79
N THR A 174 -4.21 0.13 -8.57
CA THR A 174 -5.11 -0.97 -8.19
C THR A 174 -6.28 -0.40 -7.40
N VAL A 175 -7.51 -0.80 -7.72
CA VAL A 175 -8.73 -0.33 -7.02
C VAL A 175 -9.40 -1.52 -6.35
N HIS A 176 -9.68 -1.42 -5.05
CA HIS A 176 -10.60 -2.36 -4.39
C HIS A 176 -12.03 -2.00 -4.79
N THR A 177 -12.83 -3.00 -5.14
CA THR A 177 -14.21 -2.83 -5.61
C THR A 177 -15.12 -3.88 -4.96
N ASN A 178 -16.42 -3.58 -4.91
CA ASN A 178 -17.44 -4.55 -4.54
C ASN A 178 -18.02 -5.20 -5.81
N PRO A 179 -17.84 -6.51 -6.02
CA PRO A 179 -18.43 -7.19 -7.17
C PRO A 179 -19.97 -7.26 -7.11
N HIS A 180 -20.58 -7.26 -5.92
CA HIS A 180 -22.03 -7.32 -5.76
C HIS A 180 -22.71 -6.01 -6.16
N THR A 181 -22.10 -4.86 -5.85
CA THR A 181 -22.64 -3.56 -6.27
C THR A 181 -22.09 -3.08 -7.61
N ARG A 182 -21.14 -3.82 -8.21
CA ARG A 182 -20.50 -3.49 -9.49
C ARG A 182 -19.89 -2.08 -9.46
N SER A 183 -19.19 -1.76 -8.38
CA SER A 183 -18.59 -0.43 -8.17
C SER A 183 -17.30 -0.17 -8.97
N GLY A 184 -16.85 -1.15 -9.77
CA GLY A 184 -15.63 -1.09 -10.60
C GLY A 184 -15.85 -0.73 -12.06
#